data_AF-A0ABC8RTV4-F1
#
_entry.id   AF-A0ABC8RTV4-F1
#
_cell.length_a   1.000
_cell.length_b   1.000
_cell.length_c   1.000
_cell.angle_alpha   90.00
_cell.angle_beta   90.00
_cell.angle_gamma   90.00
#
_symmetry.space_group_name_H-M   'P 1'
#
loop_
_entity.id
_entity.type
_entity.pdbx_description
1 polymer ?
#
loop_
_entity_poly.entity_id
_entity_poly.type
_entity_poly.pdbx_seq_one_letter_code
_entity_poly.pdbx_strand_id
1 'polypeptide(L)'
;MSKIHKPFRFEAYWIDEQQCGEVIRDSWSVDVNGSTMYRLKQRLRNCTTELKRWSLTHFKNNRKQIENLKDRLVEIQNGHVHNTAQNEAKEIKAEVDKIWKREEMYWCQRSRLNWLKYGDRNTKFFHTTTSQRRQRNKIIMLKDREGGWVTDME
;
A
#
# COMPACT_ATOMS: atom_id res chain seq x y z
N MET A 1 18.45 20.26 -4.73
CA MET A 1 18.00 19.24 -3.74
C MET A 1 17.67 17.96 -4.50
N SER A 2 18.40 16.87 -4.27
CA SER A 2 18.14 15.59 -4.93
C SER A 2 16.75 15.07 -4.53
N LYS A 3 15.95 14.62 -5.50
CA LYS A 3 14.66 13.97 -5.22
C LYS A 3 14.94 12.72 -4.38
N ILE A 4 14.50 12.74 -3.12
CA ILE A 4 14.57 11.56 -2.24
C ILE A 4 13.83 10.42 -2.94
N HIS A 5 14.54 9.32 -3.22
CA HIS A 5 13.95 8.16 -3.86
C HIS A 5 12.96 7.50 -2.88
N LYS A 6 11.66 7.71 -3.12
CA LYS A 6 10.60 7.09 -2.32
C LYS A 6 10.48 5.61 -2.72
N PRO A 7 10.78 4.66 -1.82
CA PRO A 7 10.63 3.25 -2.15
C PRO A 7 9.16 2.93 -2.43
N PHE A 8 8.92 1.99 -3.33
CA PHE A 8 7.58 1.49 -3.59
C PHE A 8 6.98 0.91 -2.31
N ARG A 9 5.72 1.24 -2.05
CA ARG A 9 4.88 0.58 -1.06
C ARG A 9 3.58 0.21 -1.76
N PHE A 10 3.20 -1.04 -1.60
CA PHE A 10 1.86 -1.46 -1.95
C PHE A 10 0.90 -0.86 -0.93
N GLU A 11 -0.12 -0.15 -1.39
CA GLU A 11 -1.11 0.45 -0.50
C GLU A 11 -2.24 -0.55 -0.24
N ALA A 12 -2.55 -0.81 1.03
CA ALA A 12 -3.49 -1.88 1.39
C ALA A 12 -4.89 -1.69 0.75
N TYR A 13 -5.33 -0.45 0.58
CA TYR A 13 -6.64 -0.13 0.00
C TYR A 13 -6.74 -0.42 -1.50
N TRP A 14 -5.62 -0.74 -2.18
CA TRP A 14 -5.69 -1.19 -3.57
C TRP A 14 -6.46 -2.50 -3.72
N ILE A 15 -6.46 -3.35 -2.69
CA ILE A 15 -7.13 -4.66 -2.69
C ILE A 15 -8.65 -4.51 -2.77
N ASP A 16 -9.19 -3.38 -2.32
CA ASP A 16 -10.64 -3.12 -2.35
C ASP A 16 -11.16 -2.82 -3.77
N GLU A 17 -10.26 -2.55 -4.74
CA GLU A 17 -10.61 -2.31 -6.14
C GLU A 17 -10.29 -3.55 -6.98
N GLN A 18 -11.28 -4.09 -7.68
CA GLN A 18 -11.14 -5.31 -8.50
C GLN A 18 -9.99 -5.20 -9.53
N GLN A 19 -9.80 -4.00 -10.08
CA GLN A 19 -8.76 -3.71 -11.08
C GLN A 19 -7.35 -3.97 -10.55
N CYS A 20 -7.12 -3.93 -9.23
CA CYS A 20 -5.81 -4.26 -8.67
C CYS A 20 -5.40 -5.71 -8.99
N GLY A 21 -6.34 -6.65 -8.88
CA GLY A 21 -6.09 -8.06 -9.19
C GLY A 21 -5.82 -8.29 -10.68
N GLU A 22 -6.56 -7.57 -11.53
CA GLU A 22 -6.41 -7.60 -12.98
C GLU A 22 -5.02 -7.07 -13.40
N VAL A 23 -4.63 -5.90 -12.89
CA VAL A 23 -3.31 -5.31 -13.15
C VAL A 23 -2.18 -6.25 -12.73
N ILE A 24 -2.29 -6.91 -11.58
CA ILE A 24 -1.27 -7.89 -11.12
C ILE A 24 -1.22 -9.09 -12.07
N ARG A 25 -2.37 -9.69 -12.38
CA ARG A 25 -2.44 -10.86 -13.24
C ARG A 25 -1.86 -10.58 -14.63
N ASP A 26 -2.24 -9.45 -15.22
CA ASP A 26 -1.84 -9.09 -16.58
C ASP A 26 -0.34 -8.75 -16.64
N SER A 27 0.16 -8.00 -15.65
CA SER A 27 1.60 -7.68 -15.57
C SER A 27 2.48 -8.88 -15.20
N TRP A 28 1.96 -9.86 -14.47
CA TRP A 28 2.68 -11.07 -14.09
C TRP A 28 2.79 -12.10 -15.22
N SER A 29 1.78 -12.12 -16.11
CA SER A 29 1.68 -13.07 -17.22
C SER A 29 2.65 -12.76 -18.37
N VAL A 30 3.29 -11.60 -18.35
CA VAL A 30 4.33 -11.23 -19.31
C VAL A 30 5.49 -12.24 -19.22
N ASP A 31 5.79 -12.89 -20.35
CA ASP A 31 6.90 -13.82 -20.39
C ASP A 31 8.24 -13.08 -20.39
N VAL A 32 9.17 -13.64 -19.64
CA VAL A 32 10.50 -13.06 -19.43
C VAL A 32 11.50 -14.19 -19.62
N ASN A 33 12.49 -13.95 -20.48
CA ASN A 33 13.60 -14.86 -20.70
C ASN A 33 14.71 -14.66 -19.66
N GLY A 34 15.41 -15.73 -19.32
CA GLY A 34 16.54 -15.71 -18.40
C GLY A 34 16.39 -16.71 -17.26
N SER A 35 17.29 -16.62 -16.27
CA SER A 35 17.27 -17.49 -15.10
C SER A 35 15.99 -17.31 -14.27
N THR A 36 15.59 -18.34 -13.52
CA THR A 36 14.39 -18.29 -12.66
C THR A 36 14.37 -17.06 -11.75
N MET A 37 15.51 -16.71 -11.15
CA MET A 37 15.64 -15.54 -10.28
C MET A 37 15.48 -14.23 -11.05
N TYR A 38 16.04 -14.15 -12.27
CA TYR A 38 15.89 -12.98 -13.13
C TYR A 38 14.42 -12.78 -13.54
N ARG A 39 13.74 -13.87 -13.93
CA ARG A 39 12.31 -13.86 -14.31
C ARG A 39 11.43 -13.36 -13.16
N LEU A 40 11.65 -13.88 -11.96
CA LEU A 40 10.95 -13.43 -10.74
C LEU A 40 11.16 -11.94 -10.49
N LYS A 41 12.42 -11.48 -10.53
CA LYS A 41 12.76 -10.06 -10.34
C LYS A 41 12.07 -9.16 -11.36
N GLN A 42 12.04 -9.57 -12.63
CA GLN A 42 11.40 -8.79 -13.69
C GLN A 42 9.88 -8.75 -13.55
N ARG A 43 9.24 -9.88 -13.24
CA ARG A 43 7.78 -9.90 -12.98
C ARG A 43 7.40 -8.99 -11.82
N LEU A 44 8.13 -9.06 -10.71
CA LEU A 44 7.93 -8.15 -9.57
C LEU A 44 8.12 -6.68 -9.96
N ARG A 45 9.14 -6.36 -10.77
CA ARG A 45 9.38 -5.00 -11.27
C ARG A 45 8.26 -4.53 -12.19
N ASN A 46 7.74 -5.39 -13.04
CA ASN A 46 6.63 -5.09 -13.94
C ASN A 46 5.35 -4.81 -13.14
N CYS A 47 4.98 -5.71 -12.22
CA CYS A 47 3.83 -5.49 -11.33
C CYS A 47 3.96 -4.19 -10.55
N THR A 48 5.14 -3.90 -10.00
CA THR A 48 5.40 -2.66 -9.27
C THR A 48 5.20 -1.42 -10.15
N THR A 49 5.64 -1.47 -11.41
CA THR A 49 5.51 -0.37 -12.35
C THR A 49 4.05 -0.16 -12.76
N GLU A 50 3.36 -1.23 -13.13
CA GLU A 50 1.97 -1.14 -13.59
C GLU A 50 1.01 -0.78 -12.45
N LEU A 51 1.20 -1.32 -11.24
CA LEU A 51 0.44 -0.90 -10.06
C LEU A 51 0.64 0.58 -9.74
N LYS A 52 1.87 1.09 -9.86
CA LYS A 52 2.12 2.53 -9.69
C LYS A 52 1.37 3.34 -10.73
N ARG A 53 1.49 2.98 -12.01
CA ARG A 53 0.81 3.68 -13.11
C ARG A 53 -0.71 3.68 -12.90
N TRP A 54 -1.29 2.52 -12.65
CA TRP A 54 -2.71 2.36 -12.36
C TRP A 54 -3.14 3.18 -11.14
N SER A 55 -2.38 3.15 -10.05
CA SER A 55 -2.74 3.90 -8.85
C SER A 55 -2.77 5.42 -9.09
N LEU A 56 -1.86 5.94 -9.92
CA LEU A 56 -1.80 7.37 -10.27
C LEU A 56 -2.97 7.80 -11.16
N THR A 57 -3.49 6.91 -11.99
CA THR A 57 -4.63 7.21 -12.87
C THR A 57 -5.97 6.98 -12.17
N HIS A 58 -6.05 5.97 -11.32
CA HIS A 58 -7.29 5.55 -10.68
C HIS A 58 -7.64 6.39 -9.44
N PHE A 59 -6.64 6.71 -8.60
CA PHE A 59 -6.86 7.50 -7.40
C PHE A 59 -6.60 8.99 -7.69
N LYS A 60 -7.69 9.74 -7.88
CA LYS A 60 -7.65 11.20 -7.99
C LYS A 60 -7.30 11.84 -6.64
N ASN A 61 -7.10 13.15 -6.61
CA ASN A 61 -6.86 13.88 -5.37
C ASN A 61 -8.07 13.76 -4.43
N ASN A 62 -7.99 12.84 -3.46
CA ASN A 62 -9.03 12.53 -2.47
C ASN A 62 -9.58 13.79 -1.81
N ARG A 63 -8.73 14.78 -1.50
CA ARG A 63 -9.15 16.01 -0.81
C ARG A 63 -10.12 16.83 -1.66
N LYS A 64 -9.78 17.04 -2.94
CA LYS A 64 -10.63 17.80 -3.88
C LYS A 64 -11.93 17.04 -4.18
N GLN A 65 -11.88 15.71 -4.24
CA GLN A 65 -13.08 14.89 -4.45
C GLN A 65 -14.03 14.98 -3.25
N ILE A 66 -13.51 14.92 -2.02
CA ILE A 66 -14.34 15.10 -0.80
C ILE A 66 -14.96 16.49 -0.76
N GLU A 67 -14.20 17.54 -1.09
CA GLU A 67 -14.70 18.93 -1.11
C GLU A 67 -15.87 19.08 -2.09
N ASN A 68 -15.68 18.64 -3.35
CA ASN A 68 -16.75 18.66 -4.35
C ASN A 68 -18.00 17.87 -3.94
N LEU A 69 -17.84 16.70 -3.31
CA LEU A 69 -18.96 15.89 -2.85
C LEU A 69 -19.71 16.55 -1.69
N LYS A 70 -19.00 17.24 -0.79
CA LYS A 70 -19.61 18.01 0.29
C LYS A 70 -20.39 19.21 -0.24
N ASP A 71 -19.84 19.94 -1.20
CA ASP A 71 -20.54 21.08 -1.82
C ASP A 71 -21.84 20.62 -2.49
N ARG A 72 -21.78 19.52 -3.24
CA ARG A 72 -22.98 18.91 -3.86
C ARG A 72 -24.00 18.43 -2.83
N LEU A 73 -23.55 17.91 -1.68
CA LEU A 73 -24.45 17.55 -0.58
C LEU A 73 -25.18 18.79 -0.03
N VAL A 74 -24.48 19.92 0.13
CA VAL A 74 -25.06 21.18 0.60
C VAL A 74 -26.10 21.71 -0.40
N GLU A 75 -25.81 21.63 -1.71
CA GLU A 75 -26.77 22.01 -2.77
C GLU A 75 -28.06 21.18 -2.69
N ILE A 76 -27.95 19.86 -2.54
CA ILE A 76 -29.10 18.95 -2.44
C ILE A 76 -29.88 19.20 -1.14
N GLN A 77 -29.21 19.51 -0.04
CA GLN A 77 -29.87 19.82 1.23
C GLN A 77 -30.61 21.16 1.19
N ASN A 78 -30.12 22.13 0.42
CA ASN A 78 -30.75 23.44 0.24
C ASN A 78 -31.87 23.44 -0.81
N GLY A 79 -31.88 22.49 -1.75
CA GLY A 79 -32.87 22.37 -2.81
C GLY A 79 -33.91 21.28 -2.57
N HIS A 80 -35.09 21.66 -2.04
CA HIS A 80 -36.37 20.92 -1.96
C HIS A 80 -36.37 19.41 -1.61
N VAL A 81 -37.17 19.08 -0.58
CA VAL A 81 -37.38 17.74 -0.02
C VAL A 81 -38.20 16.86 -0.98
N HIS A 82 -37.53 16.19 -1.92
CA HIS A 82 -38.12 15.11 -2.72
C HIS A 82 -37.36 13.79 -2.46
N ASN A 83 -38.02 12.63 -2.56
CA ASN A 83 -37.40 11.32 -2.30
C ASN A 83 -36.14 11.04 -3.15
N THR A 84 -36.05 11.65 -4.33
CA THR A 84 -34.87 11.57 -5.22
C THR A 84 -33.64 12.26 -4.63
N ALA A 85 -33.83 13.44 -4.02
CA ALA A 85 -32.77 14.16 -3.31
C ALA A 85 -32.23 13.36 -2.10
N GLN A 86 -33.10 12.62 -1.42
CA GLN A 86 -32.69 11.79 -0.29
C GLN A 86 -31.84 10.58 -0.71
N ASN A 87 -32.15 9.96 -1.85
CA ASN A 87 -31.33 8.87 -2.38
C ASN A 87 -29.96 9.37 -2.86
N GLU A 88 -29.93 10.48 -3.60
CA GLU A 88 -28.67 11.09 -4.05
C GLU A 88 -27.79 11.51 -2.86
N ALA A 89 -28.37 12.09 -1.81
CA ALA A 89 -27.63 12.43 -0.60
C ALA A 89 -27.05 11.20 0.13
N LYS A 90 -27.75 10.04 0.09
CA LYS A 90 -27.23 8.78 0.66
C LYS A 90 -26.05 8.25 -0.16
N GLU A 91 -26.14 8.30 -1.49
CA GLU A 91 -25.05 7.88 -2.39
C GLU A 91 -23.80 8.74 -2.20
N ILE A 92 -23.97 10.07 -2.12
CA ILE A 92 -22.86 11.01 -1.88
C ILE A 92 -22.20 10.72 -0.52
N LYS A 93 -22.98 10.49 0.55
CA LYS A 93 -22.43 10.12 1.86
C LYS A 93 -21.63 8.82 1.79
N ALA A 94 -22.16 7.79 1.13
CA ALA A 94 -21.47 6.52 0.96
C ALA A 94 -20.16 6.69 0.17
N GLU A 95 -20.13 7.57 -0.84
CA GLU A 95 -18.90 7.87 -1.58
C GLU A 95 -17.86 8.59 -0.70
N VAL A 96 -18.29 9.58 0.09
CA VAL A 96 -17.40 10.27 1.04
C VAL A 96 -16.82 9.28 2.07
N ASP A 97 -17.65 8.41 2.63
CA ASP A 97 -17.21 7.38 3.58
C ASP A 97 -16.21 6.41 2.95
N LYS A 98 -16.41 6.02 1.68
CA LYS A 98 -15.43 5.19 0.93
C LYS A 98 -14.08 5.90 0.81
N ILE A 99 -14.07 7.20 0.49
CA ILE A 99 -12.82 7.97 0.37
C ILE A 99 -12.14 8.12 1.74
N TRP A 100 -12.89 8.38 2.80
CA TRP A 100 -12.34 8.47 4.16
C TRP A 100 -11.75 7.16 4.65
N LYS A 101 -12.42 6.04 4.43
CA LYS A 101 -11.89 4.71 4.76
C LYS A 101 -10.55 4.44 4.05
N ARG A 102 -10.44 4.84 2.79
CA ARG A 102 -9.19 4.74 2.02
C ARG A 102 -8.06 5.58 2.65
N GLU A 103 -8.37 6.82 3.02
CA GLU A 103 -7.43 7.74 3.69
C GLU A 103 -7.00 7.19 5.06
N GLU A 104 -7.94 6.67 5.83
CA GLU A 104 -7.67 5.99 7.11
C GLU A 104 -6.71 4.82 6.93
N MET A 105 -6.95 3.94 5.95
CA MET A 105 -6.05 2.83 5.64
C MET A 105 -4.65 3.30 5.24
N TYR A 106 -4.57 4.35 4.41
CA TYR A 106 -3.31 4.97 3.99
C TYR A 106 -2.50 5.47 5.20
N TRP A 107 -3.15 6.17 6.14
CA TRP A 107 -2.50 6.68 7.35
C TRP A 107 -2.18 5.58 8.35
N CYS A 108 -3.06 4.59 8.52
CA CYS A 108 -2.84 3.43 9.39
C CYS A 108 -1.58 2.65 8.98
N GLN A 109 -1.36 2.46 7.67
CA GLN A 109 -0.17 1.79 7.15
C GLN A 109 1.12 2.57 7.45
N ARG A 110 1.05 3.90 7.53
CA ARG A 110 2.20 4.79 7.75
C ARG A 110 2.48 5.08 9.21
N SER A 111 1.45 5.19 10.03
CA SER A 111 1.54 5.50 11.45
C SER A 111 2.15 4.37 12.28
N ARG A 112 2.29 3.16 11.68
CA ARG A 112 2.76 1.96 12.38
C ARG A 112 1.92 1.65 13.61
N LEU A 113 0.64 2.02 13.62
CA LEU A 113 -0.27 1.86 14.77
C LEU A 113 -0.32 0.42 15.30
N ASN A 114 -0.10 -0.61 14.47
CA ASN A 114 0.03 -1.99 14.94
C ASN A 114 1.22 -2.18 15.88
N TRP A 115 2.36 -1.52 15.62
CA TRP A 115 3.47 -1.48 16.57
C TRP A 115 3.08 -0.73 17.85
N LEU A 116 2.30 0.34 17.76
CA LEU A 116 1.84 1.07 18.95
C LEU A 116 0.84 0.24 19.79
N LYS A 117 -0.07 -0.49 19.12
CA LYS A 117 -1.12 -1.31 19.73
C LYS A 117 -0.58 -2.60 20.36
N TYR A 118 0.43 -3.22 19.74
CA TYR A 118 0.95 -4.53 20.16
C TYR A 118 2.40 -4.50 20.64
N GLY A 119 3.13 -3.40 20.47
CA GLY A 119 4.60 -3.39 20.54
C GLY A 119 5.20 -3.53 21.92
N ASP A 120 4.62 -2.89 22.94
CA ASP A 120 5.10 -3.04 24.33
C ASP A 120 4.41 -4.19 25.08
N ARG A 121 3.51 -4.91 24.41
CA ARG A 121 2.89 -6.11 24.95
C ARG A 121 3.71 -7.30 24.47
N ASN A 122 4.06 -8.22 25.38
CA ASN A 122 4.69 -9.52 25.09
C ASN A 122 3.75 -10.45 24.28
N THR A 123 3.31 -9.98 23.13
CA THR A 123 2.42 -10.68 22.22
C THR A 123 3.24 -11.58 21.31
N LYS A 124 2.59 -12.63 20.79
CA LYS A 124 3.16 -13.49 19.74
C LYS A 124 3.70 -12.67 18.56
N PHE A 125 3.06 -11.54 18.22
CA PHE A 125 3.50 -10.61 17.19
C PHE A 125 4.89 -10.01 17.47
N PHE A 126 5.16 -9.58 18.71
CA PHE A 126 6.46 -9.04 19.11
C PHE A 126 7.56 -10.09 19.00
N HIS A 127 7.37 -11.27 19.59
CA HIS A 127 8.36 -12.34 19.55
C HIS A 127 8.64 -12.81 18.12
N THR A 128 7.61 -12.90 17.27
CA THR A 128 7.77 -13.27 15.86
C THR A 128 8.55 -12.20 15.09
N THR A 129 8.21 -10.92 15.27
CA THR A 129 8.87 -9.80 14.58
C THR A 129 10.33 -9.66 15.01
N THR A 130 10.62 -9.79 16.31
CA THR A 130 11.98 -9.75 16.85
C THR A 130 12.82 -10.93 16.36
N SER A 131 12.24 -12.14 16.32
CA SER A 131 12.94 -13.31 15.79
C SER A 131 13.29 -13.15 14.30
N GLN A 132 12.35 -12.66 13.48
CA GLN A 132 12.63 -12.37 12.06
C GLN A 132 13.71 -11.30 11.89
N ARG A 133 13.71 -10.25 12.71
CA ARG A 133 14.77 -9.22 12.68
C ARG A 133 16.13 -9.79 13.09
N ARG A 134 16.18 -10.60 14.15
CA ARG A 134 17.41 -11.30 14.56
C ARG A 134 17.95 -12.18 13.45
N GLN A 135 17.09 -12.94 12.78
CA GLN A 135 17.50 -13.79 11.66
C GLN A 135 18.03 -12.97 10.47
N ARG A 136 17.36 -11.88 10.09
CA ARG A 136 17.81 -10.99 9.00
C ARG A 136 19.11 -10.27 9.31
N ASN A 137 19.30 -9.87 10.57
CA ASN A 137 20.47 -9.13 11.01
C ASN A 137 21.60 -10.05 11.50
N LYS A 138 21.41 -11.38 11.43
CA LYS A 138 22.45 -12.33 11.78
C LYS A 138 23.57 -12.21 10.75
N ILE A 139 24.72 -11.71 11.20
CA ILE A 139 25.95 -11.73 10.41
C ILE A 139 26.46 -13.16 10.45
N ILE A 140 26.46 -13.84 9.30
CA ILE A 140 26.89 -15.24 9.19
C ILE A 140 28.40 -15.29 8.94
N MET A 141 28.91 -14.40 8.11
CA MET A 141 30.33 -14.33 7.73
C MET A 141 30.75 -12.88 7.50
N LEU A 142 31.99 -12.57 7.83
CA LEU A 142 32.63 -11.29 7.53
C LEU A 142 33.67 -11.50 6.43
N LYS A 143 33.75 -10.57 5.48
CA LYS A 143 34.78 -10.60 4.44
C LYS A 143 35.99 -9.79 4.90
N ASP A 144 37.16 -10.39 4.91
CA ASP A 144 38.41 -9.71 5.23
C ASP A 144 38.91 -8.82 4.06
N ARG A 145 40.02 -8.11 4.31
CA ARG A 145 40.62 -7.18 3.33
C ARG A 145 41.31 -7.90 2.15
N GLU A 146 41.65 -9.17 2.30
CA GLU A 146 42.30 -10.00 1.29
C GLU A 146 41.26 -10.78 0.46
N GLY A 147 39.99 -10.67 0.82
CA GLY A 147 38.85 -11.24 0.13
C GLY A 147 38.40 -12.61 0.67
N GLY A 148 39.01 -13.10 1.73
CA GLY A 148 38.59 -14.29 2.47
C GLY A 148 37.32 -14.05 3.27
N TRP A 149 36.51 -15.10 3.45
CA TRP A 149 35.34 -15.08 4.33
C TRP A 149 35.67 -15.74 5.65
N VAL A 150 35.52 -15.00 6.75
CA VAL A 150 35.69 -15.47 8.11
C VAL A 150 34.33 -15.72 8.73
N THR A 151 34.10 -16.94 9.19
CA THR A 151 32.95 -17.33 9.99
C THR A 151 33.39 -17.46 11.44
N ASP A 152 32.58 -17.00 12.40
CA ASP A 152 32.70 -17.53 13.77
C ASP A 152 32.35 -19.01 13.69
N MET A 153 33.35 -19.88 13.75
CA MET A 153 33.14 -21.30 14.01
C MET A 153 32.85 -21.44 15.50
N GLU A 154 31.70 -22.03 15.84
CA GLU A 154 31.47 -22.56 17.18
C GLU A 154 32.52 -23.63 17.53
#